data_AF-C0VJ70-F1
#
_entry.id   AF-C0VJ70-F1
#
_cell.length_a   1.000
_cell.length_b   1.000
_cell.length_c   1.000
_cell.angle_alpha   90.00
_cell.angle_beta   90.00
_cell.angle_gamma   90.00
#
_symmetry.space_group_name_H-M   'P 1'
#
loop_
_entity.id
_entity.type
_entity.pdbx_description
1 polymer ?
#
loop_
_entity_poly.entity_id
_entity_poly.type
_entity_poly.pdbx_seq_one_letter_code
_entity_poly.pdbx_strand_id
1 'polypeptide(L)'
;MSVDINLILENLKFGKSQRTQDSLNKLNTLLETRFNAKEKDYSIATIGRVSKADGGIGEVSIRNKTGGHFRLLIDAWATKADTNMKKPPIPHSRKNEIPTDTELLLRLNDPVMRAVVGQIIAERKKLKAENHILKQNTEVIVDMRPNQNIGAEQAHQGIQVLSTLDSLLLP
;
A
#
# COMPACT_ATOMS: atom_id res chain seq x y z
N MET A 1 -13.74 -18.15 21.16
CA MET A 1 -12.88 -17.88 22.33
C MET A 1 -13.62 -16.85 23.17
N SER A 2 -13.95 -17.12 24.43
CA SER A 2 -14.67 -16.15 25.28
C SER A 2 -13.69 -15.05 25.67
N VAL A 3 -13.78 -13.87 25.05
CA VAL A 3 -12.92 -12.73 25.36
C VAL A 3 -13.57 -11.91 26.48
N ASP A 4 -13.00 -11.97 27.68
CA ASP A 4 -13.44 -11.16 28.82
C ASP A 4 -12.89 -9.74 28.74
N ILE A 5 -13.67 -8.85 28.14
CA ILE A 5 -13.30 -7.44 27.92
C ILE A 5 -13.05 -6.71 29.23
N ASN A 6 -13.84 -6.98 30.28
CA ASN A 6 -13.71 -6.29 31.56
C ASN A 6 -12.35 -6.56 32.21
N LEU A 7 -11.88 -7.80 32.14
CA LEU A 7 -10.55 -8.17 32.64
C LEU A 7 -9.44 -7.49 31.83
N ILE A 8 -9.59 -7.40 30.51
CA ILE A 8 -8.63 -6.70 29.64
C ILE A 8 -8.60 -5.20 29.97
N LEU A 9 -9.75 -4.57 30.15
CA LEU A 9 -9.85 -3.16 30.48
C LEU A 9 -9.13 -2.82 31.79
N GLU A 10 -9.36 -3.61 32.84
CA GLU A 10 -8.72 -3.38 34.14
C GLU A 10 -7.21 -3.56 34.07
N ASN A 11 -6.73 -4.59 33.37
CA ASN A 11 -5.29 -4.77 33.11
C ASN A 11 -4.67 -3.60 32.32
N LEU A 12 -5.40 -3.05 31.34
CA LEU A 12 -4.92 -1.91 30.56
C LEU A 12 -4.88 -0.59 31.36
N LYS A 13 -5.73 -0.47 32.39
CA LYS A 13 -5.77 0.70 33.29
C LYS A 13 -4.69 0.65 34.37
N PHE A 14 -4.24 -0.55 34.75
CA PHE A 14 -3.21 -0.74 35.77
C PHE A 14 -1.93 0.06 35.47
N GLY A 15 -1.49 0.88 36.43
CA GLY A 15 -0.29 1.71 36.32
C GLY A 15 -0.37 2.87 35.31
N LYS A 16 -1.58 3.24 34.85
CA LYS A 16 -1.79 4.40 33.96
C LYS A 16 -2.31 5.63 34.71
N SER A 17 -2.05 6.81 34.15
CA SER A 17 -2.57 8.07 34.67
C SER A 17 -4.10 8.15 34.58
N GLN A 18 -4.73 8.93 35.47
CA GLN A 18 -6.18 9.11 35.50
C GLN A 18 -6.75 9.49 34.13
N ARG A 19 -6.12 10.46 33.45
CA ARG A 19 -6.51 10.87 32.08
C ARG A 19 -6.55 9.70 31.09
N THR A 20 -5.59 8.79 31.17
CA THR A 20 -5.51 7.62 30.28
C THR A 20 -6.59 6.60 30.62
N GLN A 21 -6.85 6.39 31.91
CA GLN A 21 -7.94 5.52 32.36
C GLN A 21 -9.30 6.05 31.92
N ASP A 22 -9.55 7.36 32.04
CA ASP A 22 -10.79 8.00 31.58
C ASP A 22 -10.95 7.85 30.07
N SER A 23 -9.85 7.97 29.31
CA SER A 23 -9.83 7.78 27.87
C SER A 23 -10.12 6.32 27.48
N LEU A 24 -9.60 5.35 28.22
CA LEU A 24 -9.88 3.92 28.05
C LEU A 24 -11.34 3.59 28.36
N ASN A 25 -11.91 4.17 29.43
CA ASN A 25 -13.32 3.98 29.78
C ASN A 25 -14.23 4.52 28.67
N LYS A 26 -13.98 5.75 28.17
CA LYS A 26 -14.73 6.33 27.05
C LYS A 26 -14.60 5.51 25.75
N LEU A 27 -13.41 4.98 25.48
CA LEU A 27 -13.20 4.11 24.33
C LEU A 27 -13.98 2.79 24.50
N ASN A 28 -13.99 2.22 25.70
CA ASN A 28 -14.71 0.99 25.98
C ASN A 28 -16.23 1.14 25.79
N THR A 29 -16.83 2.22 26.31
CA THR A 29 -18.26 2.48 26.15
C THR A 29 -18.64 2.68 24.67
N LEU A 30 -17.79 3.37 23.90
CA LEU A 30 -17.97 3.50 22.46
C LEU A 30 -17.94 2.14 21.75
N LEU A 31 -16.93 1.32 22.03
CA LEU A 31 -16.77 0.00 21.40
C LEU A 31 -17.90 -0.97 21.77
N GLU A 32 -18.38 -0.90 23.01
CA GLU A 32 -19.55 -1.65 23.47
C GLU A 32 -20.82 -1.24 22.73
N THR A 33 -21.06 0.07 22.58
CA THR A 33 -22.22 0.59 21.84
C THR A 33 -22.20 0.10 20.38
N ARG A 34 -21.04 0.15 19.72
CA ARG A 34 -20.86 -0.33 18.34
C ARG A 34 -21.04 -1.84 18.22
N PHE A 35 -20.55 -2.60 19.20
CA PHE A 35 -20.74 -4.05 19.26
C PHE A 35 -22.23 -4.40 19.35
N ASN A 36 -22.96 -3.71 20.23
CA ASN A 36 -24.40 -3.89 20.38
C ASN A 36 -25.17 -3.49 19.11
N ALA A 37 -24.69 -2.47 18.38
CA ALA A 37 -25.20 -2.09 17.07
C ALA A 37 -24.82 -3.05 15.93
N LYS A 38 -24.06 -4.13 16.22
CA LYS A 38 -23.56 -5.13 15.25
C LYS A 38 -22.70 -4.54 14.14
N GLU A 39 -22.01 -3.43 14.43
CA GLU A 39 -21.07 -2.84 13.48
C GLU A 39 -19.81 -3.71 13.36
N LYS A 40 -19.26 -3.79 12.14
CA LYS A 40 -18.10 -4.65 11.83
C LYS A 40 -16.81 -3.88 11.58
N ASP A 41 -16.84 -2.55 11.55
CA ASP A 41 -15.66 -1.73 11.28
C ASP A 41 -14.97 -1.29 12.57
N TYR A 42 -13.98 -2.08 12.98
CA TYR A 42 -13.09 -1.78 14.11
C TYR A 42 -11.73 -1.22 13.64
N SER A 43 -11.66 -0.65 12.44
CA SER A 43 -10.42 -0.07 11.96
C SER A 43 -10.01 1.18 12.73
N ILE A 44 -8.70 1.35 12.92
CA ILE A 44 -8.13 2.46 13.71
C ILE A 44 -8.62 3.83 13.18
N ALA A 45 -8.72 3.98 11.86
CA ALA A 45 -9.21 5.21 11.23
C ALA A 45 -10.68 5.49 11.56
N THR A 46 -11.55 4.48 11.47
CA THR A 46 -12.98 4.62 11.77
C THR A 46 -13.19 4.89 13.25
N ILE A 47 -12.60 4.07 14.13
CA ILE A 47 -12.73 4.23 15.58
C ILE A 47 -12.13 5.56 16.05
N GLY A 48 -10.97 5.95 15.53
CA GLY A 48 -10.34 7.23 15.88
C GLY A 48 -11.13 8.45 15.42
N ARG A 49 -11.85 8.37 14.30
CA ARG A 49 -12.74 9.44 13.83
C ARG A 49 -13.98 9.55 14.71
N VAL A 50 -14.62 8.43 15.01
CA VAL A 50 -15.87 8.40 15.78
C VAL A 50 -15.59 8.77 17.24
N SER A 51 -14.53 8.20 17.84
CA SER A 51 -14.13 8.56 19.20
C SER A 51 -13.80 10.04 19.34
N LYS A 52 -13.13 10.65 18.35
CA LYS A 52 -12.87 12.10 18.36
C LYS A 52 -14.14 12.93 18.25
N ALA A 53 -15.12 12.49 17.46
CA ALA A 53 -16.41 13.18 17.33
C ALA A 53 -17.17 13.20 18.67
N ASP A 54 -17.06 12.13 19.46
CA ASP A 54 -17.66 12.00 20.79
C ASP A 54 -16.81 12.62 21.92
N GLY A 55 -15.80 13.43 21.59
CA GLY A 55 -14.91 14.07 22.59
C GLY A 55 -13.94 13.10 23.29
N GLY A 56 -13.69 11.94 22.67
CA GLY A 56 -12.72 10.93 23.07
C GLY A 56 -11.36 11.12 22.39
N ILE A 57 -10.67 10.01 22.16
CA ILE A 57 -9.31 10.02 21.60
C ILE A 57 -9.32 10.06 20.07
N GLY A 58 -8.34 10.76 19.50
CA GLY A 58 -8.17 10.83 18.04
C GLY A 58 -7.39 9.65 17.47
N GLU A 59 -7.53 9.45 16.16
CA GLU A 59 -6.78 8.46 15.37
C GLU A 59 -5.27 8.52 15.61
N VAL A 60 -4.69 9.72 15.66
CA VAL A 60 -3.25 9.93 15.87
C VAL A 60 -2.80 9.35 17.21
N SER A 61 -3.59 9.54 18.27
CA SER A 61 -3.29 9.01 19.61
C SER A 61 -3.29 7.50 19.66
N ILE A 62 -4.16 6.84 18.88
CA ILE A 62 -4.23 5.38 18.78
C ILE A 62 -3.05 4.83 17.96
N ARG A 63 -2.72 5.49 16.84
CA ARG A 63 -1.65 5.05 15.93
C ARG A 63 -0.25 5.21 16.55
N ASN A 64 -0.04 6.20 17.40
CA ASN A 64 1.26 6.47 18.02
C ASN A 64 1.78 5.27 18.83
N LYS A 65 3.10 5.18 18.99
CA LYS A 65 3.78 4.10 19.74
C LYS A 65 3.26 3.99 21.18
N THR A 66 2.99 5.13 21.81
CA THR A 66 2.46 5.22 23.18
C THR A 66 1.01 4.75 23.30
N GLY A 67 0.22 4.78 22.23
CA GLY A 67 -1.19 4.38 22.18
C GLY A 67 -1.45 2.87 22.08
N GLY A 68 -0.45 2.03 22.38
CA GLY A 68 -0.59 0.58 22.28
C GLY A 68 -1.74 -0.01 23.10
N HIS A 69 -2.02 0.58 24.27
CA HIS A 69 -3.13 0.17 25.15
C HIS A 69 -4.50 0.39 24.49
N PHE A 70 -4.68 1.47 23.72
CA PHE A 70 -5.91 1.67 22.95
C PHE A 70 -6.06 0.65 21.83
N ARG A 71 -4.95 0.32 21.14
CA ARG A 71 -4.96 -0.71 20.08
C ARG A 71 -5.33 -2.08 20.63
N LEU A 72 -4.78 -2.47 21.78
CA LEU A 72 -5.12 -3.74 22.43
C LEU A 72 -6.59 -3.84 22.81
N LEU A 73 -7.19 -2.75 23.31
CA LEU A 73 -8.62 -2.73 23.62
C LEU A 73 -9.49 -2.87 22.36
N ILE A 74 -9.14 -2.16 21.29
CA ILE A 74 -9.86 -2.26 20.01
C ILE A 74 -9.73 -3.68 19.42
N ASP A 75 -8.55 -4.29 19.51
CA ASP A 75 -8.30 -5.65 19.03
C ASP A 75 -9.12 -6.70 19.80
N ALA A 76 -9.21 -6.55 21.13
CA ALA A 76 -10.03 -7.41 21.97
C ALA A 76 -11.51 -7.34 21.59
N TRP A 77 -12.03 -6.14 21.36
CA TRP A 77 -13.41 -5.94 20.89
C TRP A 77 -13.62 -6.46 19.47
N ALA A 78 -12.67 -6.26 18.57
CA ALA A 78 -12.73 -6.79 17.21
C ALA A 78 -12.79 -8.33 17.21
N THR A 79 -11.95 -8.96 18.05
CA THR A 79 -11.93 -10.43 18.25
C THR A 79 -13.24 -10.94 18.84
N LYS A 80 -13.81 -10.21 19.81
CA LYS A 80 -15.13 -10.53 20.38
C LYS A 80 -16.25 -10.42 19.33
N ALA A 81 -16.13 -9.50 18.38
CA ALA A 81 -17.05 -9.32 17.26
C ALA A 81 -16.81 -10.29 16.09
N ASP A 82 -15.84 -11.21 16.19
CA ASP A 82 -15.40 -12.09 15.10
C ASP A 82 -14.96 -11.31 13.84
N THR A 83 -14.34 -10.15 14.06
CA THR A 83 -13.77 -9.28 13.04
C THR A 83 -12.30 -9.00 13.32
N ASN A 84 -11.67 -8.16 12.50
CA ASN A 84 -10.30 -7.69 12.73
C ASN A 84 -10.22 -6.15 12.73
N MET A 85 -9.08 -5.61 13.16
CA MET A 85 -8.81 -4.17 13.09
C MET A 85 -8.57 -3.64 11.66
N LYS A 86 -8.72 -4.48 10.62
CA LYS A 86 -8.58 -4.02 9.24
C LYS A 86 -9.91 -3.44 8.81
N LYS A 87 -9.84 -2.43 7.95
CA LYS A 87 -11.05 -1.86 7.37
C LYS A 87 -11.80 -2.98 6.63
N PRO A 88 -13.10 -3.18 6.90
CA PRO A 88 -13.85 -4.20 6.20
C PRO A 88 -13.80 -3.90 4.69
N PRO A 89 -13.71 -4.94 3.85
CA PRO A 89 -13.71 -4.76 2.42
C PRO A 89 -14.96 -3.98 2.01
N ILE A 90 -14.77 -2.94 1.20
CA ILE A 90 -15.87 -2.11 0.70
C ILE A 90 -16.80 -3.03 -0.11
N PRO A 91 -18.12 -3.04 0.15
CA PRO A 91 -19.07 -3.92 -0.54
C PRO A 91 -18.97 -3.84 -2.07
N HIS A 92 -18.63 -2.64 -2.58
CA HIS A 92 -18.49 -2.32 -4.01
C HIS A 92 -17.03 -2.11 -4.45
N SER A 93 -16.06 -2.75 -3.79
CA SER A 93 -14.71 -2.74 -4.34
C SER A 93 -14.68 -3.54 -5.64
N ARG A 94 -14.11 -3.00 -6.72
CA ARG A 94 -13.93 -3.73 -8.00
C ARG A 94 -13.27 -5.10 -7.84
N LYS A 95 -12.50 -5.30 -6.76
CA LYS A 95 -11.87 -6.58 -6.39
C LYS A 95 -12.86 -7.64 -5.90
N ASN A 96 -14.03 -7.23 -5.40
CA ASN A 96 -15.08 -8.09 -4.88
C ASN A 96 -16.24 -8.27 -5.89
N GLU A 97 -16.40 -7.32 -6.82
CA GLU A 97 -17.50 -7.34 -7.80
C GLU A 97 -17.18 -8.21 -9.03
N ILE A 98 -15.91 -8.36 -9.38
CA ILE A 98 -15.48 -9.13 -10.55
C ILE A 98 -14.78 -10.40 -10.05
N PRO A 99 -15.39 -11.59 -10.23
CA PRO A 99 -14.75 -12.84 -9.87
C PRO A 99 -13.41 -12.98 -10.57
N THR A 100 -12.43 -13.57 -9.89
CA THR A 100 -11.11 -13.82 -10.47
C THR A 100 -11.25 -14.75 -11.68
N ASP A 101 -10.36 -14.64 -12.66
CA ASP A 101 -10.35 -15.54 -13.84
C ASP A 101 -10.47 -17.02 -13.45
N THR A 102 -9.81 -17.43 -12.37
CA THR A 102 -9.89 -18.80 -11.81
C THR A 102 -11.28 -19.12 -11.26
N GLU A 103 -11.91 -18.19 -10.55
CA GLU A 103 -13.28 -18.35 -10.03
C GLU A 103 -14.30 -18.43 -11.16
N LEU A 104 -14.11 -17.67 -12.25
CA LEU A 104 -14.94 -17.77 -13.44
C LEU A 104 -14.83 -19.15 -14.10
N LEU A 105 -13.61 -19.69 -14.20
CA LEU A 105 -13.38 -21.04 -14.73
C LEU A 105 -13.98 -22.14 -13.86
N LEU A 106 -13.94 -21.99 -12.53
CA LEU A 106 -14.53 -22.94 -11.58
C LEU A 106 -16.07 -22.99 -11.66
N ARG A 107 -16.73 -21.90 -12.10
CA ARG A 107 -18.19 -21.87 -12.32
C ARG A 107 -18.64 -22.65 -13.56
N LEU A 108 -17.72 -22.94 -14.49
CA LEU A 108 -18.01 -23.73 -15.69
C LEU A 108 -17.90 -25.21 -15.32
N ASN A 109 -19.02 -25.93 -15.32
CA ASN A 109 -19.04 -27.36 -15.01
C ASN A 109 -18.41 -28.22 -16.13
N ASP A 110 -18.64 -27.85 -17.38
CA ASP A 110 -18.13 -28.58 -18.56
C ASP A 110 -16.60 -28.37 -18.72
N PRO A 111 -15.80 -29.45 -18.71
CA PRO A 111 -14.35 -29.36 -18.86
C PRO A 111 -13.90 -28.80 -20.21
N VAL A 112 -14.64 -29.06 -21.29
CA VAL A 112 -14.30 -28.57 -22.63
C VAL A 112 -14.47 -27.06 -22.70
N MET A 113 -15.62 -26.56 -22.24
CA MET A 113 -15.89 -25.13 -22.15
C MET A 113 -14.90 -24.42 -21.22
N ARG A 114 -14.53 -25.06 -20.11
CA ARG A 114 -13.51 -24.53 -19.19
C ARG A 114 -12.14 -24.40 -19.88
N ALA A 115 -11.74 -25.37 -20.70
CA ALA A 115 -10.49 -25.31 -21.45
C ALA A 115 -10.50 -24.18 -22.49
N VAL A 116 -11.59 -24.04 -23.26
CA VAL A 116 -11.74 -22.99 -24.28
C VAL A 116 -11.70 -21.60 -23.64
N VAL A 117 -12.47 -21.37 -22.57
CA VAL A 117 -12.47 -20.08 -21.86
C VAL A 117 -11.11 -19.82 -21.22
N GLY A 118 -10.44 -20.85 -20.71
CA GLY A 118 -9.08 -20.75 -20.19
C GLY A 118 -8.07 -20.27 -21.25
N GLN A 119 -8.18 -20.81 -22.47
CA GLN A 119 -7.36 -20.39 -23.61
C GLN A 119 -7.62 -18.92 -23.98
N ILE A 120 -8.90 -18.51 -24.06
CA ILE A 120 -9.28 -17.11 -24.35
C ILE A 120 -8.71 -16.16 -23.29
N ILE A 121 -8.76 -16.53 -22.00
CA ILE A 121 -8.20 -15.74 -20.90
C ILE A 121 -6.69 -15.59 -21.05
N ALA A 122 -5.98 -16.67 -21.40
CA ALA A 122 -4.53 -16.66 -21.61
C ALA A 122 -4.13 -15.74 -22.77
N GLU A 123 -4.84 -15.83 -23.89
CA GLU A 123 -4.61 -14.99 -25.06
C GLU A 123 -4.89 -13.51 -24.77
N ARG A 124 -6.02 -13.21 -24.10
CA ARG A 124 -6.32 -11.85 -23.63
C ARG A 124 -5.21 -11.28 -22.75
N LYS A 125 -4.63 -12.08 -21.84
CA LYS A 125 -3.52 -11.65 -20.97
C LYS A 125 -2.27 -11.35 -21.79
N LYS A 126 -1.92 -12.21 -22.74
CA LYS A 126 -0.79 -12.00 -23.65
C LYS A 126 -0.96 -10.70 -24.45
N LEU A 127 -2.11 -10.51 -25.10
CA LEU A 127 -2.42 -9.32 -25.89
C LEU A 127 -2.37 -8.04 -25.04
N LYS A 128 -2.87 -8.08 -23.79
CA LYS A 128 -2.75 -6.95 -22.87
C LYS A 128 -1.31 -6.62 -22.50
N ALA A 129 -0.48 -7.65 -22.30
CA ALA A 129 0.94 -7.45 -22.00
C ALA A 129 1.68 -6.84 -23.19
N GLU A 130 1.46 -7.35 -24.40
CA GLU A 130 2.02 -6.79 -25.63
C GLU A 130 1.57 -5.34 -25.85
N ASN A 131 0.27 -5.05 -25.69
CA ASN A 131 -0.24 -3.69 -25.80
C ASN A 131 0.37 -2.74 -24.76
N HIS A 132 0.64 -3.22 -23.55
CA HIS A 132 1.31 -2.44 -22.51
C HIS A 132 2.75 -2.12 -22.88
N ILE A 133 3.51 -3.12 -23.38
CA ILE A 133 4.88 -2.94 -23.88
C ILE A 133 4.91 -1.94 -25.03
N LEU A 134 3.99 -2.06 -25.99
CA LEU A 134 3.89 -1.14 -27.12
C LEU A 134 3.60 0.29 -26.66
N LYS A 135 2.68 0.46 -25.70
CA LYS A 135 2.39 1.78 -25.11
C LYS A 135 3.61 2.38 -24.42
N GLN A 136 4.39 1.57 -23.70
CA GLN A 136 5.61 2.02 -23.05
C GLN A 136 6.70 2.44 -24.06
N ASN A 137 6.78 1.76 -25.20
CA ASN A 137 7.78 2.00 -26.25
C ASN A 137 7.28 2.90 -27.39
N THR A 138 6.25 3.73 -27.16
CA THR A 138 5.64 4.55 -28.23
C THR A 138 6.59 5.63 -28.76
N GLU A 139 7.47 6.16 -27.92
CA GLU A 139 8.47 7.17 -28.31
C GLU A 139 9.87 6.56 -28.24
N VAL A 140 10.52 6.45 -29.40
CA VAL A 140 11.92 6.02 -29.51
C VAL A 140 12.75 7.21 -29.97
N ILE A 141 13.60 7.73 -29.08
CA ILE A 141 14.54 8.80 -29.42
C ILE A 141 15.78 8.15 -30.04
N VAL A 142 15.97 8.36 -31.34
CA VAL A 142 17.15 7.90 -32.07
C VAL A 142 18.10 9.08 -32.27
N ASP A 143 19.34 8.95 -31.79
CA ASP A 143 20.38 9.93 -32.10
C ASP A 143 20.80 9.77 -33.57
N MET A 144 20.52 10.80 -34.37
CA MET A 144 20.82 10.84 -35.81
C MET A 144 22.15 11.53 -36.13
N ARG A 145 22.98 11.83 -35.12
CA ARG A 145 24.30 12.42 -35.39
C ARG A 145 25.10 11.48 -36.30
N PRO A 146 25.76 11.99 -37.35
CA PRO A 146 26.57 11.17 -38.22
C PRO A 146 27.65 10.49 -37.39
N ASN A 147 27.75 9.16 -37.50
CA ASN A 147 28.86 8.41 -36.95
C ASN A 147 30.13 9.02 -37.55
N GLN A 148 30.89 9.74 -36.73
CA GLN A 148 32.26 10.09 -37.03
C GLN A 148 33.01 8.75 -37.01
N ASN A 149 32.96 8.03 -38.14
CA ASN A 149 33.98 7.03 -38.43
C ASN A 149 35.27 7.83 -38.45
N ILE A 150 35.97 7.85 -37.32
CA ILE A 150 37.36 8.26 -37.27
C ILE A 150 38.09 7.17 -38.06
N GLY A 151 38.04 7.32 -39.39
CA GLY A 151 38.94 6.60 -40.28
C GLY A 151 40.35 6.86 -39.77
N ALA A 152 41.15 5.80 -39.76
CA ALA A 152 42.52 5.78 -39.27
C ALA A 152 43.50 6.65 -40.10
N GLU A 153 43.08 7.85 -40.52
CA GLU A 153 43.87 8.81 -41.28
C GLU A 153 44.36 10.00 -40.44
N GLN A 154 43.96 10.10 -39.16
CA GLN A 154 44.44 11.16 -38.25
C GLN A 154 45.65 10.75 -37.37
N ALA A 155 46.21 9.55 -37.55
CA ALA A 155 47.43 9.12 -36.84
C ALA A 155 48.72 9.81 -37.34
N HIS A 156 48.63 10.66 -38.38
CA HIS A 156 49.74 11.47 -38.88
C HIS A 156 49.44 12.97 -38.74
N GLN A 157 48.97 13.41 -37.57
CA GLN A 157 49.02 14.83 -37.22
C GLN A 157 50.41 15.16 -36.67
N GLY A 158 51.17 15.89 -37.49
CA GLY A 158 52.52 16.35 -37.19
C GLY A 158 52.59 17.10 -35.86
N ILE A 159 53.63 16.81 -35.11
CA ILE A 159 53.98 17.50 -33.87
C ILE A 159 54.20 18.98 -34.20
N GLN A 160 53.27 19.84 -33.78
CA GLN A 160 53.42 21.29 -33.88
C GLN A 160 54.00 21.81 -32.56
N VAL A 161 55.25 22.29 -32.61
CA VAL A 161 55.91 22.92 -31.46
C VAL A 161 55.41 24.36 -31.35
N LEU A 162 54.69 24.68 -30.27
CA LEU A 162 54.26 26.05 -29.95
C LEU A 162 55.44 26.87 -29.41
N SER A 163 55.89 27.86 -30.18
CA SER A 163 56.97 28.78 -29.83
C SER A 163 56.48 29.91 -28.90
N THR A 164 55.92 29.57 -27.73
CA THR A 164 55.40 30.57 -26.78
C THR A 164 56.14 30.52 -25.46
N LEU A 165 57.44 30.85 -25.47
CA LEU A 165 58.18 31.20 -24.25
C LEU A 165 59.25 32.31 -24.43
N ASP A 166 59.52 32.81 -25.64
CA ASP A 166 60.51 33.91 -25.84
C ASP A 166 60.02 35.29 -25.38
N SER A 167 58.73 35.45 -25.08
CA SER A 167 58.16 36.74 -24.64
C SER A 167 58.07 36.91 -23.12
N LEU A 168 58.47 35.90 -22.34
CA LEU A 168 58.42 35.93 -20.87
C LEU A 168 59.81 36.11 -20.22
N LEU A 169 60.85 36.28 -21.02
CA LEU A 169 62.22 36.54 -20.57
C LEU A 169 62.86 37.64 -21.44
N LEU A 170 62.52 38.89 -21.15
CA LEU A 170 63.46 39.98 -21.32
C LEU A 170 63.65 40.67 -19.95
N PRO A 171 64.91 41.00 -19.59
CA PRO A 171 65.32 41.41 -18.24
C PRO A 171 64.79 42.78 -17.81
#